data_AF-A0A2G2XR74-F1
#
_entry.id   AF-A0A2G2XR74-F1
#
_cell.length_a   1.000
_cell.length_b   1.000
_cell.length_c   1.000
_cell.angle_alpha   90.00
_cell.angle_beta   90.00
_cell.angle_gamma   90.00
#
_symmetry.space_group_name_H-M   'P 1'
#
loop_
_entity.id
_entity.type
_entity.pdbx_description
1 polymer ?
#
loop_
_entity_poly.entity_id
_entity_poly.type
_entity_poly.pdbx_seq_one_letter_code
_entity_poly.pdbx_strand_id
1 'polypeptide(L)'
;MSDSCSVYGLGYDFATDDFKVVTHSRYRRRIGSTFVDVYSLRMGVWRRLESLPHHRVVRMRASGFLVNGSLHWLARKAPEFSYVILAFDLSDEKFLEVLTPTTLDNDNLLFNKLLALIGCLCMLYDTLENEIYIWMMREYRVEESWTKFRVGRMDLEHGLVPFCTISDDDIVLNVDRDKLTVYNMKEDQWRYMKVDGITAMFERAGTFTEESFFSYVWQGN
;
A
#
# COMPACT_ATOMS: atom_id res chain seq x y z
N MET A 1 21.48 -2.53 22.46
CA MET A 1 20.15 -2.33 21.85
C MET A 1 19.99 -3.36 20.74
N SER A 2 18.94 -4.17 20.77
CA SER A 2 18.64 -5.09 19.67
C SER A 2 18.04 -4.29 18.52
N ASP A 3 18.77 -4.19 17.41
CA ASP A 3 18.21 -3.59 16.20
C ASP A 3 16.92 -4.32 15.79
N SER A 4 15.83 -3.56 15.68
CA SER A 4 14.57 -3.99 15.10
C SER A 4 14.40 -3.33 13.72
N CYS A 5 13.70 -4.02 12.82
CA CYS A 5 13.16 -3.40 11.61
C CYS A 5 11.64 -3.34 11.79
N SER A 6 11.05 -2.16 11.56
CA SER A 6 9.62 -1.93 11.74
C SER A 6 9.01 -1.32 10.48
N VAL A 7 7.88 -1.88 10.03
CA VAL A 7 6.95 -1.17 9.14
C VAL A 7 5.73 -0.77 9.95
N TYR A 8 5.00 0.24 9.50
CA TYR A 8 3.82 0.74 10.18
C TYR A 8 2.69 1.02 9.20
N GLY A 9 1.47 1.10 9.70
CA GLY A 9 0.31 1.64 9.00
C GLY A 9 -0.46 2.55 9.96
N LEU A 10 -1.06 3.59 9.42
CA LEU A 10 -1.93 4.51 10.14
C LEU A 10 -3.29 4.48 9.49
N GLY A 11 -4.35 4.36 10.28
CA GLY A 11 -5.71 4.45 9.76
C GLY A 11 -6.71 4.87 10.81
N TYR A 12 -7.89 5.23 10.32
CA TYR A 12 -9.02 5.61 11.14
C TYR A 12 -10.00 4.44 11.23
N ASP A 13 -10.40 4.10 12.44
CA ASP A 13 -11.40 3.08 12.73
C ASP A 13 -12.77 3.74 12.96
N PHE A 14 -13.61 3.73 11.93
CA PHE A 14 -14.96 4.30 12.00
C PHE A 14 -15.85 3.63 13.06
N ALA A 15 -15.62 2.35 13.39
CA ALA A 15 -16.45 1.65 14.36
C ALA A 15 -16.18 2.09 15.80
N THR A 16 -14.96 2.52 16.09
CA THR A 16 -14.55 2.93 17.45
C THR A 16 -14.25 4.43 17.59
N ASP A 17 -14.36 5.19 16.50
CA ASP A 17 -14.05 6.62 16.44
C ASP A 17 -12.61 6.88 16.96
N ASP A 18 -11.65 6.19 16.36
CA ASP A 18 -10.26 6.18 16.83
C ASP A 18 -9.25 6.13 15.68
N PHE A 19 -8.18 6.92 15.83
CA PHE A 19 -7.00 6.78 14.99
C PHE A 19 -6.06 5.74 15.58
N LYS A 20 -5.71 4.74 14.77
CA LYS A 20 -4.84 3.65 15.19
C LYS A 20 -3.55 3.63 14.36
N VAL A 21 -2.43 3.43 15.06
CA VAL A 21 -1.14 3.13 14.42
C VAL A 21 -0.82 1.66 14.69
N VAL A 22 -0.60 0.89 13.63
CA VAL A 22 -0.23 -0.52 13.71
C VAL A 22 1.20 -0.66 13.27
N THR A 23 2.05 -1.26 14.09
CA THR A 23 3.45 -1.52 13.76
C THR A 23 3.72 -3.00 13.69
N HIS A 24 4.49 -3.41 12.68
CA HIS A 24 5.03 -4.75 12.55
C HIS A 24 6.53 -4.69 12.77
N SER A 25 6.98 -5.21 13.89
CA SER A 25 8.38 -5.16 14.30
C SER A 25 8.98 -6.56 14.33
N ARG A 26 10.26 -6.68 13.95
CA ARG A 26 11.01 -7.94 14.00
C ARG A 26 12.37 -7.74 14.64
N TYR A 27 12.75 -8.60 15.58
CA TYR A 27 14.12 -8.64 16.10
C TYR A 27 15.08 -9.17 15.02
N ARG A 28 16.14 -8.43 14.68
CA ARG A 28 17.09 -8.82 13.62
C ARG A 28 17.72 -10.21 13.82
N ARG A 29 17.90 -10.65 15.07
CA ARG A 29 18.64 -11.88 15.41
C ARG A 29 17.77 -13.12 15.71
N ARG A 30 16.43 -13.00 15.66
CA ARG A 30 15.50 -14.10 15.94
C ARG A 30 14.49 -14.27 14.81
N ILE A 31 14.78 -15.21 13.91
CA ILE A 31 13.84 -15.65 12.87
C ILE A 31 12.58 -16.17 13.59
N GLY A 32 11.41 -15.63 13.24
CA GLY A 32 10.12 -16.04 13.84
C GLY A 32 9.60 -15.15 14.98
N SER A 33 10.26 -14.05 15.32
CA SER A 33 9.78 -13.10 16.35
C SER A 33 9.31 -11.77 15.74
N THR A 34 8.36 -11.86 14.82
CA THR A 34 7.53 -10.68 14.50
C THR A 34 6.65 -10.40 15.71
N PHE A 35 6.31 -9.14 15.98
CA PHE A 35 5.27 -8.75 16.92
C PHE A 35 4.55 -7.53 16.38
N VAL A 36 3.29 -7.40 16.79
CA VAL A 36 2.40 -6.33 16.36
C VAL A 36 2.03 -5.51 17.58
N ASP A 37 2.31 -4.22 17.49
CA ASP A 37 1.90 -3.24 18.49
C ASP A 37 0.90 -2.27 17.85
N VAL A 38 -0.20 -2.02 18.56
CA VAL A 38 -1.26 -1.10 18.15
C VAL A 38 -1.29 0.07 19.12
N TYR A 39 -1.19 1.28 18.60
CA TYR A 39 -1.49 2.50 19.31
C TYR A 39 -2.94 2.89 19.06
N SER A 40 -3.65 3.25 20.12
CA SER A 40 -4.94 3.92 20.05
C SER A 40 -4.74 5.37 20.45
N LEU A 41 -5.13 6.31 19.58
CA LEU A 41 -5.06 7.74 19.89
C LEU A 41 -6.05 8.08 21.01
N ARG A 42 -7.27 7.54 20.92
CA ARG A 42 -8.34 7.75 21.90
C ARG A 42 -7.95 7.27 23.31
N MET A 43 -7.29 6.11 23.40
CA MET A 43 -6.82 5.60 24.70
C MET A 43 -5.46 6.17 25.12
N GLY A 44 -4.70 6.72 24.17
CA GLY A 44 -3.36 7.27 24.40
C GLY A 44 -2.30 6.21 24.75
N VAL A 45 -2.52 4.93 24.42
CA VAL A 45 -1.64 3.83 24.83
C VAL A 45 -1.24 2.94 23.66
N TRP A 46 0.00 2.43 23.74
CA TRP A 46 0.47 1.31 22.94
C TRP A 46 0.14 -0.01 23.65
N ARG A 47 -0.36 -0.99 22.90
CA ARG A 47 -0.50 -2.35 23.38
C ARG A 47 0.01 -3.35 22.36
N ARG A 48 0.54 -4.46 22.86
CA ARG A 48 0.98 -5.58 22.04
C ARG A 48 -0.17 -6.55 21.84
N LEU A 49 -0.35 -7.02 20.61
CA LEU A 49 -1.29 -8.12 20.33
C LEU A 49 -0.67 -9.45 20.80
N GLU A 50 -1.40 -10.19 21.63
CA GLU A 50 -0.93 -11.45 22.21
C GLU A 50 -0.85 -12.58 21.18
N SER A 51 -1.75 -12.58 20.19
CA SER A 51 -1.81 -13.56 19.12
C SER A 51 -1.55 -12.89 17.77
N LEU A 52 -0.34 -13.06 17.25
CA LEU A 52 -0.19 -13.00 15.80
C LEU A 52 -0.87 -14.23 15.23
N PRO A 53 -1.50 -14.16 14.07
CA PRO A 53 -1.79 -15.39 13.35
C PRO A 53 -0.49 -16.20 13.20
N HIS A 54 -0.60 -17.52 13.12
CA HIS A 54 0.54 -18.42 12.98
C HIS A 54 1.25 -18.32 11.62
N HIS A 55 1.02 -17.25 10.87
CA HIS A 55 1.52 -17.03 9.54
C HIS A 55 3.04 -16.81 9.52
N ARG A 56 3.65 -17.62 8.67
CA ARG A 56 5.06 -17.65 8.27
C ARG A 56 5.44 -16.39 7.47
N VAL A 57 4.92 -15.21 7.83
CA VAL A 57 5.21 -13.95 7.14
C VAL A 57 6.61 -13.50 7.52
N VAL A 58 7.51 -13.46 6.54
CA VAL A 58 8.95 -13.28 6.77
C VAL A 58 9.41 -11.85 6.55
N ARG A 59 8.71 -11.10 5.68
CA ARG A 59 9.15 -9.78 5.25
C ARG A 59 7.98 -8.94 4.75
N MET A 60 7.91 -7.70 5.21
CA MET A 60 7.07 -6.63 4.64
C MET A 60 7.99 -5.61 3.96
N ARG A 61 7.54 -5.05 2.82
CA ARG A 61 8.40 -4.18 2.00
C ARG A 61 8.19 -2.68 2.20
N ALA A 62 7.04 -2.26 2.72
CA ALA A 62 6.67 -0.85 2.83
C ALA A 62 5.68 -0.63 4.00
N SER A 63 5.36 0.63 4.26
CA SER A 63 4.26 1.02 5.15
C SER A 63 2.91 0.54 4.61
N GLY A 64 1.95 0.38 5.51
CA GLY A 64 0.63 -0.16 5.20
C GLY A 64 -0.33 0.92 4.72
N PHE A 65 -1.24 0.55 3.82
CA PHE A 65 -2.24 1.44 3.24
C PHE A 65 -3.63 1.07 3.75
N LEU A 66 -4.41 2.08 4.14
CA LEU A 66 -5.80 1.91 4.56
C LEU A 66 -6.70 1.81 3.33
N VAL A 67 -7.50 0.75 3.26
CA VAL A 67 -8.58 0.56 2.28
C VAL A 67 -9.71 -0.18 2.98
N ASN A 68 -10.95 0.33 2.90
CA ASN A 68 -12.13 -0.38 3.40
C ASN A 68 -11.98 -0.83 4.88
N GLY A 69 -11.55 0.10 5.74
CA GLY A 69 -11.36 -0.13 7.18
C GLY A 69 -10.19 -1.04 7.59
N SER A 70 -9.41 -1.53 6.63
CA SER A 70 -8.27 -2.42 6.90
C SER A 70 -6.95 -1.82 6.42
N LEU A 71 -5.88 -2.01 7.19
CA LEU A 71 -4.52 -1.69 6.77
C LEU A 71 -3.92 -2.85 6.00
N HIS A 72 -3.26 -2.58 4.88
CA HIS A 72 -2.74 -3.61 3.97
C HIS A 72 -1.23 -3.49 3.76
N TRP A 73 -0.53 -4.63 3.81
CA TRP A 73 0.91 -4.71 3.52
C TRP A 73 1.20 -5.81 2.51
N LEU A 74 2.11 -5.53 1.58
CA LEU A 74 2.69 -6.58 0.75
C LEU A 74 3.73 -7.35 1.57
N ALA A 75 3.49 -8.66 1.69
CA ALA A 75 4.25 -9.59 2.51
C ALA A 75 4.76 -10.78 1.68
N ARG A 76 5.71 -11.54 2.25
CA ARG A 76 6.11 -12.87 1.73
C ARG A 76 5.87 -13.95 2.78
N LYS A 77 5.31 -15.09 2.34
CA LYS A 77 5.05 -16.27 3.17
C LYS A 77 6.21 -17.26 3.05
N ALA A 78 6.69 -17.83 4.15
CA ALA A 78 7.61 -18.96 4.12
C ALA A 78 6.84 -20.30 4.17
N PRO A 79 7.45 -21.40 3.71
CA PRO A 79 8.74 -21.48 3.02
C PRO A 79 8.69 -21.15 1.52
N GLU A 80 7.50 -21.02 0.93
CA GLU A 80 7.33 -20.89 -0.52
C GLU A 80 7.81 -19.54 -1.06
N PHE A 81 7.97 -18.55 -0.18
CA PHE A 81 8.36 -17.17 -0.49
C PHE A 81 7.46 -16.48 -1.52
N SER A 82 6.22 -16.96 -1.67
CA SER A 82 5.17 -16.34 -2.47
C SER A 82 4.73 -15.00 -1.89
N TYR A 83 4.24 -14.12 -2.76
CA TYR A 83 3.68 -12.84 -2.35
C TYR A 83 2.26 -13.02 -1.82
N VAL A 84 1.93 -12.26 -0.78
CA VAL A 84 0.60 -12.23 -0.15
C VAL A 84 0.34 -10.78 0.28
N ILE A 85 -0.91 -10.35 0.21
CA ILE A 85 -1.33 -9.11 0.87
C ILE A 85 -1.88 -9.49 2.24
N LEU A 86 -1.24 -8.98 3.28
CA LEU A 86 -1.74 -9.10 4.64
C LEU A 86 -2.62 -7.89 4.94
N ALA A 87 -3.86 -8.13 5.34
CA ALA A 87 -4.78 -7.09 5.80
C ALA A 87 -4.97 -7.20 7.32
N PHE A 88 -5.01 -6.06 8.01
CA PHE A 88 -5.36 -5.93 9.42
C PHE A 88 -6.61 -5.08 9.53
N ASP A 89 -7.71 -5.69 9.96
CA ASP A 89 -8.96 -5.00 10.22
C ASP A 89 -8.81 -4.12 11.47
N LEU A 90 -9.06 -2.81 11.35
CA LEU A 90 -8.86 -1.90 12.47
C LEU A 90 -9.92 -2.06 13.56
N SER A 91 -11.14 -2.45 13.21
CA SER A 91 -12.26 -2.58 14.14
C SER A 91 -12.17 -3.90 14.91
N ASP A 92 -11.98 -4.99 14.19
CA ASP A 92 -11.89 -6.35 14.73
C ASP A 92 -10.49 -6.69 15.26
N GLU A 93 -9.48 -5.94 14.83
CA GLU A 93 -8.06 -6.14 15.16
C GLU A 93 -7.55 -7.53 14.82
N LYS A 94 -8.07 -8.05 13.70
CA LYS A 94 -7.74 -9.36 13.16
C LYS A 94 -7.04 -9.21 11.83
N PHE A 95 -6.17 -10.17 11.60
CA PHE A 95 -5.50 -10.31 10.32
C PHE A 95 -6.25 -11.26 9.41
N LEU A 96 -6.20 -10.98 8.12
CA LEU A 96 -6.66 -11.85 7.06
C LEU A 96 -5.72 -11.74 5.84
N GLU A 97 -5.67 -12.80 5.05
CA GLU A 97 -4.93 -12.80 3.78
C GLU A 97 -5.86 -12.33 2.66
N VAL A 98 -5.38 -11.40 1.84
CA VAL A 98 -6.03 -10.95 0.60
C VAL A 98 -5.24 -11.53 -0.57
N LEU A 99 -5.95 -12.17 -1.50
CA LEU A 99 -5.35 -12.81 -2.66
C LEU A 99 -4.77 -11.77 -3.60
N THR A 100 -3.54 -12.03 -4.04
CA THR A 100 -2.86 -11.24 -5.06
C THR A 100 -3.28 -11.71 -6.45
N PRO A 101 -3.12 -10.89 -7.51
CA PRO A 101 -3.32 -11.37 -8.88
C PRO A 101 -2.51 -12.65 -9.17
N THR A 102 -3.14 -13.66 -9.77
CA THR A 102 -2.53 -14.98 -10.11
C THR A 102 -1.27 -14.90 -10.98
N THR A 103 -1.06 -13.79 -11.69
CA THR A 103 0.05 -13.61 -12.64
C THR A 103 1.39 -13.22 -12.01
N LEU A 104 1.46 -13.02 -10.69
CA LEU A 104 2.66 -12.52 -10.02
C LEU A 104 3.79 -13.55 -9.84
N ASP A 105 3.49 -14.84 -9.99
CA ASP A 105 4.46 -15.91 -9.67
C ASP A 105 5.43 -16.28 -10.82
N ASN A 106 5.23 -15.75 -12.03
CA ASN A 106 6.00 -16.18 -13.22
C ASN A 106 6.92 -15.13 -13.87
N ASP A 107 6.81 -13.85 -13.47
CA ASP A 107 7.62 -12.80 -14.09
C ASP A 107 8.81 -12.41 -13.20
N ASN A 108 9.97 -12.13 -13.82
CA ASN A 108 11.17 -11.61 -13.17
C ASN A 108 10.95 -10.16 -12.67
N LEU A 109 10.02 -9.99 -11.72
CA LEU A 109 9.52 -8.72 -11.22
C LEU A 109 10.51 -8.09 -10.25
N LEU A 110 10.93 -6.86 -10.54
CA LEU A 110 11.95 -6.15 -9.74
C LEU A 110 11.35 -5.35 -8.59
N PHE A 111 10.21 -4.70 -8.80
CA PHE A 111 9.60 -3.79 -7.82
C PHE A 111 8.10 -4.04 -7.70
N ASN A 112 7.67 -4.47 -6.50
CA ASN A 112 6.26 -4.60 -6.16
C ASN A 112 5.97 -3.66 -4.98
N LYS A 113 5.08 -2.68 -5.19
CA LYS A 113 4.57 -1.79 -4.15
C LYS A 113 3.07 -1.91 -4.06
N LEU A 114 2.56 -1.98 -2.84
CA LEU A 114 1.14 -1.80 -2.57
C LEU A 114 0.87 -0.31 -2.40
N LEU A 115 -0.33 0.12 -2.76
CA LEU A 115 -0.80 1.50 -2.60
C LEU A 115 -2.34 1.53 -2.64
N ALA A 116 -2.93 2.67 -2.30
CA ALA A 116 -4.35 2.93 -2.44
C ALA A 116 -4.58 4.03 -3.48
N LEU A 117 -5.43 3.80 -4.48
CA LEU A 117 -5.84 4.79 -5.47
C LEU A 117 -7.36 4.77 -5.57
N ILE A 118 -8.00 5.94 -5.44
CA ILE A 118 -9.46 6.09 -5.61
C ILE A 118 -10.23 5.09 -4.73
N GLY A 119 -9.76 4.86 -3.50
CA GLY A 119 -10.35 3.88 -2.59
C GLY A 119 -10.13 2.41 -2.96
N CYS A 120 -9.44 2.11 -4.06
CA CYS A 120 -9.11 0.74 -4.46
C CYS A 120 -7.71 0.34 -4.02
N LEU A 121 -7.58 -0.93 -3.61
CA LEU A 121 -6.28 -1.53 -3.37
C LEU A 121 -5.55 -1.75 -4.70
N CYS A 122 -4.35 -1.19 -4.81
CA CYS A 122 -3.56 -1.21 -6.04
C CYS A 122 -2.17 -1.80 -5.80
N MET A 123 -1.65 -2.48 -6.80
CA MET A 123 -0.28 -2.99 -6.83
C MET A 123 0.44 -2.46 -8.06
N LEU A 124 1.49 -1.67 -7.83
CA LEU A 124 2.41 -1.28 -8.89
C LEU A 124 3.45 -2.37 -9.07
N TYR A 125 3.67 -2.74 -10.32
CA TYR A 125 4.77 -3.61 -10.70
C TYR A 125 5.53 -3.07 -11.92
N ASP A 126 6.84 -3.27 -11.91
CA ASP A 126 7.77 -2.85 -12.96
C ASP A 126 8.49 -4.07 -13.54
N THR A 127 8.63 -4.09 -14.86
CA THR A 127 9.31 -5.16 -15.60
C THR A 127 10.79 -4.82 -15.81
N LEU A 128 11.59 -5.81 -16.24
CA LEU A 128 12.98 -5.57 -16.64
C LEU A 128 13.12 -4.65 -17.86
N GLU A 129 12.03 -4.42 -18.59
CA GLU A 129 11.97 -3.60 -19.80
C GLU A 129 11.51 -2.16 -19.52
N ASN A 130 11.48 -1.77 -18.22
CA ASN A 130 10.98 -0.49 -17.71
C ASN A 130 9.52 -0.22 -18.12
N GLU A 131 8.71 -1.28 -18.20
CA GLU A 131 7.27 -1.14 -18.38
C GLU A 131 6.56 -1.17 -17.04
N ILE A 132 5.74 -0.15 -16.83
CA ILE A 132 5.08 0.04 -15.56
C ILE A 132 3.61 -0.24 -15.71
N TYR A 133 3.12 -1.05 -14.78
CA TYR A 133 1.76 -1.51 -14.76
C TYR A 133 1.21 -1.39 -13.36
N ILE A 134 -0.09 -1.14 -13.29
CA ILE A 134 -0.82 -1.08 -12.04
C ILE A 134 -1.95 -2.12 -12.14
N TRP A 135 -1.97 -3.00 -11.15
CA TRP A 135 -3.13 -3.83 -10.86
C TRP A 135 -4.02 -3.07 -9.89
N MET A 136 -5.32 -3.03 -10.15
CA MET A 136 -6.33 -2.42 -9.30
C MET A 136 -7.44 -3.43 -9.01
N MET A 137 -7.70 -3.67 -7.73
CA MET A 137 -8.79 -4.51 -7.25
C MET A 137 -10.09 -3.71 -7.30
N ARG A 138 -10.93 -4.01 -8.30
CA ARG A 138 -12.19 -3.28 -8.52
C ARG A 138 -13.25 -3.62 -7.49
N GLU A 139 -13.24 -4.85 -7.00
CA GLU A 139 -14.12 -5.32 -5.93
C GLU A 139 -13.28 -5.85 -4.78
N TYR A 140 -13.45 -5.25 -3.61
CA TYR A 140 -12.59 -5.52 -2.47
C TYR A 140 -12.65 -7.00 -2.05
N ARG A 141 -11.47 -7.63 -1.94
CA ARG A 141 -11.24 -9.05 -1.62
C ARG A 141 -11.74 -10.06 -2.66
N VAL A 142 -12.11 -9.63 -3.87
CA VAL A 142 -12.46 -10.52 -4.99
C VAL A 142 -11.25 -10.64 -5.91
N GLU A 143 -10.65 -11.83 -6.01
CA GLU A 143 -9.44 -12.07 -6.80
C GLU A 143 -9.66 -11.81 -8.29
N GLU A 144 -10.81 -12.21 -8.82
CA GLU A 144 -11.18 -12.06 -10.22
C GLU A 144 -11.41 -10.60 -10.64
N SER A 145 -11.54 -9.69 -9.66
CA SER A 145 -11.77 -8.26 -9.90
C SER A 145 -10.48 -7.46 -10.16
N TRP A 146 -9.32 -8.10 -10.03
CA TRP A 146 -8.05 -7.47 -10.34
C TRP A 146 -7.98 -7.13 -11.83
N THR A 147 -7.88 -5.84 -12.13
CA THR A 147 -7.71 -5.32 -13.49
C THR A 147 -6.33 -4.71 -13.64
N LYS A 148 -5.68 -4.96 -14.78
CA LYS A 148 -4.34 -4.48 -15.10
C LYS A 148 -4.40 -3.37 -16.14
N PHE A 149 -3.67 -2.29 -15.91
CA PHE A 149 -3.46 -1.25 -16.90
C PHE A 149 -1.97 -0.91 -17.02
N ARG A 150 -1.56 -0.56 -18.23
CA ARG A 150 -0.21 -0.13 -18.55
C ARG A 150 -0.16 1.38 -18.39
N VAL A 151 0.75 1.87 -17.57
CA VAL A 151 0.98 3.30 -17.36
C VAL A 151 1.92 3.85 -18.45
N GLY A 152 2.87 3.03 -18.91
CA GLY A 152 3.73 3.34 -20.03
C GLY A 152 5.13 2.73 -19.91
N ARG A 153 5.98 3.04 -20.89
CA ARG A 153 7.42 2.78 -20.83
C ARG A 153 8.10 4.10 -20.51
N MET A 154 8.92 4.12 -19.47
CA MET A 154 9.74 5.28 -19.14
C MET A 154 11.18 4.80 -18.99
N ASP A 155 12.12 5.42 -19.68
CA ASP A 155 13.54 5.17 -19.47
C ASP A 155 13.95 5.82 -18.14
N LEU A 156 13.63 5.15 -17.03
CA LEU A 156 13.88 5.64 -15.68
C LEU A 156 15.12 4.98 -15.11
N GLU A 157 16.03 5.79 -14.59
CA GLU A 157 17.18 5.28 -13.86
C GLU A 157 16.79 4.84 -12.43
N HIS A 158 15.70 5.41 -11.87
CA HIS A 158 15.34 5.23 -10.46
C HIS A 158 13.89 4.79 -10.19
N GLY A 159 13.13 4.47 -11.24
CA GLY A 159 11.78 3.90 -11.19
C GLY A 159 10.66 4.89 -10.83
N LEU A 160 9.41 4.40 -10.77
CA LEU A 160 8.24 5.20 -10.35
C LEU A 160 7.81 4.94 -8.91
N VAL A 161 7.35 6.00 -8.26
CA VAL A 161 6.63 5.91 -6.98
C VAL A 161 5.30 6.66 -7.09
N PRO A 162 4.15 5.98 -7.24
CA PRO A 162 2.87 6.64 -7.13
C PRO A 162 2.73 7.26 -5.75
N PHE A 163 2.32 8.52 -5.74
CA PHE A 163 1.96 9.24 -4.53
C PHE A 163 0.48 9.03 -4.27
N CYS A 164 -0.36 9.81 -4.93
CA CYS A 164 -1.79 9.90 -4.68
C CYS A 164 -2.55 10.07 -5.99
N THR A 165 -3.87 9.92 -5.91
CA THR A 165 -4.79 10.45 -6.93
C THR A 165 -5.17 11.88 -6.60
N ILE A 166 -5.30 12.73 -7.63
CA ILE A 166 -5.82 14.11 -7.51
C ILE A 166 -7.18 14.27 -8.18
N SER A 167 -7.60 13.29 -8.98
CA SER A 167 -8.95 13.12 -9.52
C SER A 167 -9.18 11.63 -9.81
N ASP A 168 -10.39 11.27 -10.25
CA ASP A 168 -10.72 9.89 -10.64
C ASP A 168 -9.86 9.37 -11.80
N ASP A 169 -9.35 10.26 -12.64
CA ASP A 169 -8.56 9.89 -13.81
C ASP A 169 -7.06 10.19 -13.63
N ASP A 170 -6.67 11.01 -12.66
CA ASP A 170 -5.31 11.53 -12.53
C ASP A 170 -4.53 10.97 -11.33
N ILE A 171 -3.42 10.29 -11.61
CA ILE A 171 -2.47 9.78 -10.62
C ILE A 171 -1.21 10.65 -10.61
N VAL A 172 -0.79 11.11 -9.44
CA VAL A 172 0.50 11.77 -9.22
C VAL A 172 1.58 10.73 -8.98
N LEU A 173 2.64 10.82 -9.77
CA LEU A 173 3.75 9.89 -9.79
C LEU A 173 5.04 10.65 -9.51
N ASN A 174 5.88 10.08 -8.65
CA ASN A 174 7.28 10.44 -8.58
C ASN A 174 8.02 9.78 -9.74
N VAL A 175 8.72 10.59 -10.52
CA VAL A 175 9.60 10.14 -11.61
C VAL A 175 11.02 10.52 -11.22
N ASP A 176 11.94 9.55 -11.22
CA ASP A 176 13.39 9.72 -10.98
C ASP A 176 13.81 10.49 -9.72
N ARG A 177 12.97 10.55 -8.68
CA ARG A 177 13.19 11.25 -7.40
C ARG A 177 13.27 12.77 -7.48
N ASP A 178 13.16 13.36 -8.65
CA ASP A 178 13.33 14.79 -8.88
C ASP A 178 12.06 15.47 -9.41
N LYS A 179 11.14 14.71 -10.04
CA LYS A 179 9.95 15.28 -10.69
C LYS A 179 8.65 14.64 -10.21
N LEU A 180 7.62 15.48 -10.09
CA LEU A 180 6.23 15.05 -9.99
C LEU A 180 5.56 15.15 -11.35
N THR A 181 4.95 14.04 -11.77
CA THR A 181 4.21 13.97 -13.03
C THR A 181 2.81 13.45 -12.74
N VAL A 182 1.81 14.02 -13.41
CA VAL A 182 0.46 13.50 -13.40
C VAL A 182 0.25 12.62 -14.63
N TYR A 183 -0.23 11.41 -14.40
CA TYR A 183 -0.69 10.51 -15.45
C TYR A 183 -2.21 10.46 -15.45
N ASN A 184 -2.81 10.77 -16.60
CA ASN A 184 -4.24 10.61 -16.83
C ASN A 184 -4.51 9.21 -17.40
N MET A 185 -5.16 8.35 -16.62
CA MET A 185 -5.44 6.95 -16.98
C MET A 185 -6.41 6.80 -18.15
N LYS A 186 -7.28 7.79 -18.36
CA LYS A 186 -8.33 7.74 -19.38
C LYS A 186 -7.83 8.17 -20.75
N GLU A 187 -7.01 9.22 -20.78
CA GLU A 187 -6.45 9.79 -22.00
C GLU A 187 -5.07 9.20 -22.35
N ASP A 188 -4.47 8.44 -21.43
CA ASP A 188 -3.11 7.91 -21.55
C ASP A 188 -2.08 9.04 -21.79
N GLN A 189 -2.21 10.13 -21.01
CA GLN A 189 -1.41 11.34 -21.16
C GLN A 189 -0.66 11.70 -19.88
N TRP A 190 0.50 12.32 -20.07
CA TRP A 190 1.37 12.77 -18.99
C TRP A 190 1.49 14.29 -18.97
N ARG A 191 1.47 14.88 -17.79
CA ARG A 191 1.76 16.31 -17.61
C ARG A 191 2.61 16.56 -16.39
N TYR A 192 3.57 17.47 -16.50
CA TYR A 192 4.39 17.87 -15.36
C TYR A 192 3.56 18.62 -14.33
N MET A 193 3.73 18.25 -13.06
CA MET A 193 3.17 19.01 -11.95
C MET A 193 4.18 20.09 -11.54
N LYS A 194 3.78 21.36 -11.64
CA LYS A 194 4.58 22.46 -11.13
C LYS A 194 4.48 22.49 -9.60
N VAL A 195 5.62 22.32 -8.94
CA VAL A 195 5.74 22.45 -7.49
C VAL A 195 6.48 23.76 -7.21
N ASP A 196 5.84 24.66 -6.46
CA ASP A 196 6.42 25.96 -6.13
C ASP A 196 7.25 25.90 -4.84
N GLY A 197 8.41 26.55 -4.84
CA GLY A 197 9.27 26.67 -3.65
C GLY A 197 9.99 25.39 -3.17
N ILE A 198 9.83 24.24 -3.83
CA ILE A 198 10.53 22.99 -3.48
C ILE A 198 11.67 22.74 -4.47
N THR A 199 12.91 22.80 -3.99
CA THR A 199 14.14 22.55 -4.77
C THR A 199 14.81 21.21 -4.42
N ALA A 200 14.18 20.38 -3.60
CA ALA A 200 14.74 19.14 -3.07
C ALA A 200 14.23 17.89 -3.81
N MET A 201 14.98 16.80 -3.71
CA MET A 201 14.54 15.48 -4.19
C MET A 201 13.42 14.91 -3.30
N PHE A 202 12.50 14.17 -3.91
CA PHE A 202 11.40 13.49 -3.26
C PHE A 202 11.82 12.06 -2.88
N GLU A 203 12.12 11.80 -1.60
CA GLU A 203 12.79 10.54 -1.20
C GLU A 203 11.88 9.44 -0.59
N ARG A 204 10.58 9.69 -0.40
CA ARG A 204 9.50 8.74 -0.03
C ARG A 204 8.42 9.58 0.63
N ALA A 205 7.23 9.67 0.06
CA ALA A 205 6.06 10.11 0.80
C ALA A 205 5.12 8.93 0.97
N GLY A 206 4.58 8.77 2.17
CA GLY A 206 3.40 7.94 2.39
C GLY A 206 2.18 8.78 2.08
N THR A 207 1.17 8.18 1.46
CA THR A 207 -0.14 8.81 1.38
C THR A 207 -0.96 8.51 2.62
N PHE A 208 -1.53 9.56 3.17
CA PHE A 208 -2.65 9.48 4.08
C PHE A 208 -3.87 9.97 3.28
N THR A 209 -4.72 9.04 2.87
CA THR A 209 -6.04 9.38 2.32
C THR A 209 -7.02 9.35 3.47
N GLU A 210 -7.53 10.51 3.84
CA GLU A 210 -8.71 10.60 4.68
C GLU A 210 -9.89 10.10 3.83
N GLU A 211 -10.51 8.98 4.21
CA GLU A 211 -11.76 8.51 3.61
C GLU A 211 -12.89 9.47 4.02
N SER A 212 -12.88 10.69 3.50
CA SER A 212 -13.91 11.71 3.78
C SER A 212 -14.46 12.35 2.50
N PHE A 213 -14.57 11.61 1.38
CA PHE A 213 -15.26 12.12 0.18
C PHE A 213 -15.99 11.07 -0.69
N PHE A 214 -16.62 10.02 -0.13
CA PHE A 214 -17.61 9.23 -0.91
C PHE A 214 -18.73 8.67 -0.02
N SER A 215 -19.42 9.54 0.71
CA SER A 215 -20.62 9.16 1.46
C SER A 215 -21.83 10.04 1.15
N TYR A 216 -22.05 10.45 -0.11
CA TYR A 216 -23.29 11.14 -0.49
C TYR A 216 -23.73 10.99 -1.96
N VAL A 217 -23.60 9.82 -2.60
CA VAL A 217 -24.44 9.53 -3.78
C VAL A 217 -24.67 8.01 -3.89
N TRP A 218 -25.53 7.43 -3.05
CA TRP A 218 -26.32 6.21 -3.36
C TRP A 218 -27.38 6.03 -2.24
N GLN A 219 -28.24 7.02 -2.07
CA GLN A 219 -29.60 6.80 -1.60
C GLN A 219 -30.53 7.45 -2.63
N GLY A 220 -31.12 6.64 -3.49
CA GLY A 220 -32.01 7.11 -4.54
C GLY A 220 -32.22 6.09 -5.65
N ASN A 221 -32.97 5.02 -5.34
CA ASN A 221 -34.16 4.57 -6.08
C ASN A 221 -34.70 3.28 -5.47
#